data_AF-A0A849QNW3-F1
#
_entry.id   AF-A0A849QNW3-F1
#
_cell.length_a   1.000
_cell.length_b   1.000
_cell.length_c   1.000
_cell.angle_alpha   90.00
_cell.angle_beta   90.00
_cell.angle_gamma   90.00
#
_symmetry.space_group_name_H-M   'P 1'
#
loop_
_entity.id
_entity.type
_entity.pdbx_description
1 polymer ?
#
loop_
_entity_poly.entity_id
_entity_poly.type
_entity_poly.pdbx_seq_one_letter_code
_entity_poly.pdbx_strand_id
1 'polypeptide(L)'
;STPDIEQLKYSSRMSAKVDNSLIQDDYSLYHHCLVFDEKGNWTVIQQGMNDSYARRYQWLSEGVKSFVEEPHSGIASDDIKPDVLDMTARESYKTQDVSLDLILDGPEHLRQYFSKKNQTRLDDFTGSRLDNFTGRKVDELSLPPRHHIIDMDITEKGMKVLKEAYELQPSSYEELVSLRGMGPQKIRALALVSDLVYGTRPSWRDPVKYSFAHGGKDGFPFPVDRDTYDKSISTLKDAVESARLGEKDKQNAIRRLSQFISDE
;
A
#
# COMPACT_ATOMS: atom_id res chain seq x y z
N SER A 1 31.12 14.55 -9.73
CA SER A 1 30.45 14.96 -8.49
C SER A 1 30.22 13.70 -7.68
N THR A 2 30.77 13.59 -6.48
CA THR A 2 30.59 12.40 -5.65
C THR A 2 29.10 12.27 -5.31
N PRO A 3 28.48 11.08 -5.47
CA PRO A 3 27.09 10.90 -5.06
C PRO A 3 26.93 11.19 -3.57
N ASP A 4 25.85 11.88 -3.20
CA ASP A 4 25.55 12.20 -1.80
C ASP A 4 25.22 10.91 -1.04
N ILE A 5 26.19 10.47 -0.24
CA ILE A 5 26.13 9.22 0.52
C ILE A 5 24.94 9.22 1.48
N GLU A 6 24.58 10.38 2.05
CA GLU A 6 23.46 10.47 2.98
C GLU A 6 22.13 10.33 2.26
N GLN A 7 22.02 10.89 1.06
CA GLN A 7 20.83 10.72 0.22
C GLN A 7 20.64 9.26 -0.23
N LEU A 8 21.72 8.54 -0.54
CA LEU A 8 21.66 7.12 -0.88
C LEU A 8 21.24 6.26 0.31
N LYS A 9 21.79 6.54 1.51
CA LYS A 9 21.37 5.86 2.75
C LYS A 9 19.88 6.11 3.03
N TYR A 10 19.43 7.36 2.86
CA TYR A 10 18.05 7.73 3.04
C TYR A 10 17.14 6.97 2.07
N SER A 11 17.47 7.00 0.78
CA SER A 11 16.70 6.34 -0.29
C SER A 11 16.58 4.83 -0.05
N SER A 12 17.70 4.19 0.33
CA SER A 12 17.75 2.77 0.68
C SER A 12 16.82 2.44 1.87
N ARG A 13 16.91 3.22 2.96
CA ARG A 13 16.11 3.02 4.16
C ARG A 13 14.63 3.28 3.90
N MET A 14 14.30 4.34 3.18
CA MET A 14 12.91 4.72 2.89
C MET A 14 12.25 3.71 1.97
N SER A 15 12.93 3.23 0.93
CA SER A 15 12.39 2.18 0.05
C SER A 15 11.98 0.95 0.86
N ALA A 16 12.84 0.46 1.76
CA ALA A 16 12.54 -0.69 2.61
C ALA A 16 11.38 -0.41 3.58
N LYS A 17 11.27 0.82 4.05
CA LYS A 17 10.22 1.20 4.99
C LYS A 17 8.86 1.31 4.35
N VAL A 18 8.80 1.84 3.14
CA VAL A 18 7.60 1.94 2.32
C VAL A 18 7.09 0.55 1.97
N ASP A 19 7.96 -0.31 1.43
CA ASP A 19 7.60 -1.67 1.02
C ASP A 19 7.08 -2.51 2.21
N ASN A 20 7.62 -2.28 3.41
CA ASN A 20 7.21 -3.00 4.61
C ASN A 20 6.01 -2.39 5.36
N SER A 21 5.80 -1.07 5.28
CA SER A 21 4.86 -0.37 6.17
C SER A 21 3.68 0.25 5.46
N LEU A 22 3.89 0.75 4.24
CA LEU A 22 2.85 1.45 3.47
C LEU A 22 2.11 0.50 2.53
N ILE A 23 2.75 -0.57 2.08
CA ILE A 23 2.10 -1.66 1.35
C ILE A 23 2.00 -2.84 2.32
N GLN A 24 0.77 -3.22 2.68
CA GLN A 24 0.53 -4.30 3.64
C GLN A 24 -0.16 -5.46 2.94
N ASP A 25 0.66 -6.31 2.34
CA ASP A 25 0.29 -7.40 1.44
C ASP A 25 0.65 -8.80 1.98
N ASP A 26 1.03 -8.87 3.26
CA ASP A 26 1.48 -10.07 3.96
C ASP A 26 2.78 -10.71 3.43
N TYR A 27 3.57 -10.00 2.62
CA TYR A 27 4.91 -10.45 2.22
C TYR A 27 5.98 -9.89 3.16
N SER A 28 6.72 -10.77 3.81
CA SER A 28 7.85 -10.37 4.66
C SER A 28 9.11 -10.15 3.82
N LEU A 29 9.67 -8.95 3.86
CA LEU A 29 10.92 -8.62 3.18
C LEU A 29 12.08 -9.44 3.74
N TYR A 30 12.82 -10.11 2.86
CA TYR A 30 13.99 -10.92 3.22
C TYR A 30 15.24 -10.62 2.39
N HIS A 31 15.09 -9.87 1.29
CA HIS A 31 16.19 -9.46 0.44
C HIS A 31 16.06 -7.99 0.09
N HIS A 32 17.18 -7.25 0.23
CA HIS A 32 17.30 -5.84 -0.11
C HIS A 32 18.61 -5.61 -0.84
N CYS A 33 18.55 -5.06 -2.05
CA CYS A 33 19.72 -4.71 -2.84
C CYS A 33 19.60 -3.27 -3.35
N LEU A 34 20.62 -2.45 -3.07
CA LEU A 34 20.78 -1.11 -3.62
C LEU A 34 21.93 -1.14 -4.63
N VAL A 35 21.67 -0.70 -5.85
CA VAL A 35 22.69 -0.48 -6.89
C VAL A 35 22.67 1.00 -7.23
N PHE A 36 23.85 1.62 -7.39
CA PHE A 36 23.98 3.02 -7.74
C PHE A 36 25.16 3.25 -8.67
N ASP A 37 25.13 4.36 -9.42
CA ASP A 37 26.20 4.77 -10.34
C ASP A 37 26.96 6.02 -9.84
N GLU A 38 28.04 6.37 -10.54
CA GLU A 38 28.86 7.56 -10.23
C GLU A 38 28.13 8.89 -10.41
N LYS A 39 26.98 8.88 -11.12
CA LYS A 39 26.14 10.07 -11.34
C LYS A 39 25.12 10.28 -10.22
N GLY A 40 24.98 9.31 -9.30
CA GLY A 40 24.01 9.35 -8.20
C GLY A 40 22.66 8.74 -8.54
N ASN A 41 22.52 8.09 -9.71
CA ASN A 41 21.34 7.29 -10.00
C ASN A 41 21.37 6.04 -9.14
N TRP A 42 20.20 5.57 -8.73
CA TRP A 42 20.08 4.38 -7.91
C TRP A 42 18.86 3.56 -8.27
N THR A 43 18.94 2.27 -8.00
CA THR A 43 17.82 1.34 -8.04
C THR A 43 17.82 0.49 -6.78
N VAL A 44 16.62 0.26 -6.24
CA VAL A 44 16.42 -0.68 -5.13
C VAL A 44 15.57 -1.84 -5.66
N ILE A 45 16.06 -3.05 -5.40
CA ILE A 45 15.35 -4.29 -5.70
C ILE A 45 15.13 -5.02 -4.37
N GLN A 46 13.87 -5.14 -3.98
CA GLN A 46 13.47 -5.82 -2.76
C GLN A 46 12.67 -7.07 -3.08
N GLN A 47 12.79 -8.07 -2.21
CA GLN A 47 12.02 -9.30 -2.31
C GLN A 47 11.35 -9.61 -0.99
N GLY A 48 10.03 -9.75 -1.06
CA GLY A 48 9.18 -10.27 0.01
C GLY A 48 8.80 -11.71 -0.26
N MET A 49 8.56 -12.48 0.79
CA MET A 49 8.07 -13.85 0.72
C MET A 49 6.90 -14.04 1.68
N ASN A 50 5.89 -14.79 1.25
CA ASN A 50 4.86 -15.38 2.10
C ASN A 50 4.97 -16.91 2.01
N ASP A 51 4.05 -17.65 2.62
CA ASP A 51 4.13 -19.12 2.73
C ASP A 51 4.35 -19.88 1.40
N SER A 52 3.99 -19.29 0.26
CA SER A 52 4.03 -20.00 -1.04
C SER A 52 4.53 -19.16 -2.22
N TYR A 53 4.55 -17.84 -2.09
CA TYR A 53 4.87 -16.92 -3.18
C TYR A 53 5.89 -15.90 -2.73
N ALA A 54 6.60 -15.34 -3.71
CA ALA A 54 7.55 -14.28 -3.44
C ALA A 54 7.30 -13.08 -4.35
N ARG A 55 7.13 -11.91 -3.76
CA ARG A 55 6.85 -10.63 -4.40
C ARG A 55 8.13 -9.82 -4.56
N ARG A 56 8.27 -9.11 -5.66
CA ARG A 56 9.43 -8.24 -5.94
C ARG A 56 8.98 -6.80 -6.10
N TYR A 57 9.65 -5.91 -5.39
CA TYR A 57 9.42 -4.48 -5.42
C TYR A 57 10.61 -3.80 -6.07
N GLN A 58 10.35 -2.93 -7.04
CA GLN A 58 11.39 -2.27 -7.83
C GLN A 58 11.24 -0.76 -7.78
N TRP A 59 12.35 -0.12 -7.49
CA TRP A 59 12.49 1.32 -7.39
C TRP A 59 13.55 1.80 -8.38
N LEU A 60 13.29 2.91 -9.06
CA LEU A 60 14.25 3.57 -9.94
C LEU A 60 14.29 5.06 -9.60
N SER A 61 15.47 5.59 -9.30
CA SER A 61 15.66 6.98 -8.86
C SER A 61 15.04 8.01 -9.81
N GLU A 62 15.06 7.74 -11.11
CA GLU A 62 14.48 8.62 -12.14
C GLU A 62 12.97 8.82 -12.01
N GLY A 63 12.26 7.80 -11.49
CA GLY A 63 10.81 7.81 -11.34
C GLY A 63 10.32 8.32 -9.99
N VAL A 64 11.18 8.36 -8.98
CA VAL A 64 10.80 8.68 -7.60
C VAL A 64 10.72 10.20 -7.42
N LYS A 65 9.49 10.73 -7.32
CA LYS A 65 9.22 12.13 -6.97
C LYS A 65 8.86 12.31 -5.49
N SER A 66 8.25 11.28 -4.91
CA SER A 66 7.83 11.18 -3.51
C SER A 66 8.06 9.74 -3.09
N PHE A 67 8.51 9.48 -1.86
CA PHE A 67 8.63 8.10 -1.37
C PHE A 67 7.29 7.51 -0.92
N VAL A 68 6.27 8.35 -0.73
CA VAL A 68 4.96 7.95 -0.16
C VAL A 68 3.82 8.06 -1.16
N GLU A 69 4.07 8.46 -2.40
CA GLU A 69 3.06 8.55 -3.46
C GLU A 69 3.53 7.83 -4.73
N GLU A 70 2.95 6.66 -4.99
CA GLU A 70 3.23 5.77 -6.13
C GLU A 70 4.73 5.70 -6.52
N PRO A 71 5.63 5.38 -5.58
CA PRO A 71 7.06 5.53 -5.83
C PRO A 71 7.67 4.38 -6.66
N HIS A 72 6.97 3.25 -6.75
CA HIS A 72 7.49 2.04 -7.40
C HIS A 72 7.45 2.15 -8.92
N SER A 73 8.57 1.78 -9.54
CA SER A 73 8.62 1.50 -10.98
C SER A 73 7.80 0.25 -11.32
N GLY A 74 7.75 -0.71 -10.40
CA GLY A 74 6.94 -1.91 -10.55
C GLY A 74 6.91 -2.80 -9.32
N ILE A 75 5.78 -3.49 -9.12
CA ILE A 75 5.61 -4.56 -8.15
C ILE A 75 5.18 -5.80 -8.92
N ALA A 76 5.97 -6.86 -8.80
CA ALA A 76 5.78 -8.11 -9.53
C ALA A 76 5.45 -9.25 -8.58
N SER A 77 4.35 -9.94 -8.83
CA SER A 77 3.90 -11.09 -8.06
C SER A 77 2.99 -11.98 -8.91
N ASP A 78 3.02 -13.28 -8.65
CA ASP A 78 2.12 -14.24 -9.29
C ASP A 78 0.73 -14.28 -8.64
N ASP A 79 0.61 -13.72 -7.43
CA ASP A 79 -0.63 -13.69 -6.65
C ASP A 79 -1.06 -12.23 -6.42
N ILE A 80 -2.34 -11.96 -6.71
CA ILE A 80 -2.99 -10.67 -6.46
C ILE A 80 -3.95 -10.87 -5.29
N LYS A 81 -3.72 -10.13 -4.21
CA LYS A 81 -4.52 -10.21 -2.99
C LYS A 81 -5.74 -9.27 -3.07
N PRO A 82 -6.90 -9.66 -2.52
CA PRO A 82 -8.12 -8.86 -2.62
C PRO A 82 -8.14 -7.63 -1.68
N ASP A 83 -7.43 -7.68 -0.53
CA ASP A 83 -7.53 -6.69 0.54
C ASP A 83 -6.13 -6.22 1.01
N VAL A 84 -5.41 -5.50 0.15
CA VAL A 84 -4.08 -4.97 0.46
C VAL A 84 -4.19 -3.50 0.82
N LEU A 85 -3.82 -3.14 2.05
CA LEU A 85 -3.72 -1.72 2.41
C LEU A 85 -2.53 -1.11 1.67
N ASP A 86 -2.81 -0.23 0.72
CA ASP A 86 -1.82 0.54 -0.02
C ASP A 86 -1.91 2.02 0.35
N MET A 87 -1.10 2.41 1.32
CA MET A 87 -0.94 3.80 1.71
C MET A 87 -0.10 4.61 0.72
N THR A 88 0.48 4.01 -0.32
CA THR A 88 1.23 4.75 -1.36
C THR A 88 0.36 5.17 -2.54
N ALA A 89 -0.83 4.58 -2.70
CA ALA A 89 -1.77 4.97 -3.74
C ALA A 89 -2.18 6.45 -3.61
N ARG A 90 -2.36 7.14 -4.73
CA ARG A 90 -2.87 8.53 -4.74
C ARG A 90 -4.22 8.68 -4.04
N GLU A 91 -5.04 7.63 -4.11
CA GLU A 91 -6.32 7.56 -3.42
C GLU A 91 -6.17 7.70 -1.90
N SER A 92 -5.05 7.22 -1.35
CA SER A 92 -4.73 7.26 0.08
C SER A 92 -4.18 8.60 0.55
N TYR A 93 -3.96 9.59 -0.33
CA TYR A 93 -3.35 10.88 0.03
C TYR A 93 -4.06 11.57 1.19
N LYS A 94 -5.40 11.66 1.15
CA LYS A 94 -6.17 12.25 2.26
C LYS A 94 -6.03 11.47 3.57
N THR A 95 -5.87 10.16 3.49
CA THR A 95 -5.63 9.31 4.66
C THR A 95 -4.24 9.54 5.24
N GLN A 96 -3.23 9.80 4.39
CA GLN A 96 -1.89 10.18 4.83
C GLN A 96 -1.91 11.51 5.60
N ASP A 97 -2.60 12.53 5.07
CA ASP A 97 -2.74 13.84 5.72
C ASP A 97 -3.43 13.72 7.08
N VAL A 98 -4.59 13.06 7.13
CA VAL A 98 -5.30 12.86 8.40
C VAL A 98 -4.47 12.01 9.38
N SER A 99 -3.71 11.02 8.89
CA SER A 99 -2.82 10.23 9.75
C SER A 99 -1.71 11.09 10.37
N LEU A 100 -1.22 12.09 9.64
CA LEU A 100 -0.26 13.07 10.16
C LEU A 100 -0.93 13.97 11.20
N ASP A 101 -2.09 14.54 10.87
CA ASP A 101 -2.86 15.42 11.77
C ASP A 101 -3.21 14.72 13.08
N LEU A 102 -3.63 13.45 13.04
CA LEU A 102 -3.92 12.63 14.22
C LEU A 102 -2.72 12.51 15.18
N ILE A 103 -1.50 12.51 14.64
CA ILE A 103 -0.27 12.51 15.44
C ILE A 103 0.00 13.91 15.97
N LEU A 104 -0.13 14.95 15.13
CA LEU A 104 0.11 16.35 15.49
C LEU A 104 -0.89 16.89 16.53
N ASP A 105 -2.11 16.37 16.57
CA ASP A 105 -3.16 16.69 17.55
C ASP A 105 -2.95 15.98 18.91
N GLY A 106 -1.91 15.16 19.03
CA GLY A 106 -1.57 14.44 20.25
C GLY A 106 -2.26 13.08 20.34
N PRO A 107 -1.51 11.95 20.23
CA PRO A 107 -2.08 10.61 20.03
C PRO A 107 -2.77 10.01 21.27
N GLU A 108 -2.84 10.74 22.39
CA GLU A 108 -3.47 10.24 23.62
C GLU A 108 -4.96 9.97 23.44
N HIS A 109 -5.63 10.81 22.66
CA HIS A 109 -7.04 10.62 22.34
C HIS A 109 -7.28 9.32 21.54
N LEU A 110 -6.25 8.78 20.89
CA LEU A 110 -6.37 7.55 20.10
C LEU A 110 -6.47 6.29 20.96
N ARG A 111 -6.09 6.35 22.25
CA ARG A 111 -6.18 5.21 23.17
C ARG A 111 -7.59 4.62 23.25
N GLN A 112 -8.62 5.46 23.10
CA GLN A 112 -10.01 5.01 23.12
C GLN A 112 -10.36 4.09 21.95
N TYR A 113 -9.64 4.22 20.83
CA TYR A 113 -9.84 3.41 19.62
C TYR A 113 -8.99 2.13 19.61
N PHE A 114 -7.87 2.10 20.36
CA PHE A 114 -6.96 0.94 20.43
C PHE A 114 -7.20 0.04 21.63
N SER A 115 -7.93 0.51 22.64
CA SER A 115 -8.24 -0.29 23.82
C SER A 115 -9.30 -1.32 23.48
N LYS A 116 -8.94 -2.62 23.49
CA LYS A 116 -9.91 -3.71 23.50
C LYS A 116 -10.92 -3.45 24.62
N LYS A 117 -12.15 -3.06 24.27
CA LYS A 117 -13.28 -3.08 25.21
C LYS A 117 -13.55 -4.55 25.51
N ASN A 118 -12.92 -5.07 26.56
CA ASN A 118 -13.00 -6.49 26.93
C ASN A 118 -14.41 -6.98 27.32
N GLN A 119 -15.44 -6.13 27.34
CA GLN A 119 -16.83 -6.56 27.40
C GLN A 119 -17.77 -5.41 27.03
N THR A 120 -18.62 -5.60 26.02
CA THR A 120 -19.90 -4.89 25.93
C THR A 120 -20.91 -5.68 26.76
N ARG A 121 -21.66 -5.00 27.63
CA ARG A 121 -22.70 -5.63 28.43
C ARG A 121 -24.05 -5.46 27.73
N LEU A 122 -25.02 -6.31 28.07
CA LEU A 122 -26.34 -6.31 27.41
C LEU A 122 -27.12 -5.00 27.65
N ASP A 123 -26.89 -4.36 28.79
CA ASP A 123 -27.44 -3.06 29.19
C ASP A 123 -26.95 -1.90 28.31
N ASP A 124 -25.76 -1.99 27.73
CA ASP A 124 -25.22 -0.99 26.77
C ASP A 124 -26.09 -0.86 25.49
N PHE A 125 -26.96 -1.83 25.22
CA PHE A 125 -27.87 -1.87 24.07
C PHE A 125 -29.33 -1.63 24.45
N THR A 126 -29.62 -1.28 25.69
CA THR A 126 -30.99 -1.00 26.14
C THR A 126 -31.29 0.50 26.11
N GLY A 127 -32.32 0.89 25.37
CA GLY A 127 -32.89 2.24 25.37
C GLY A 127 -34.35 2.22 25.81
N SER A 128 -34.88 3.34 26.33
CA SER A 128 -36.30 3.42 26.69
C SER A 128 -37.09 4.15 25.61
N ARG A 129 -38.03 3.46 24.95
CA ARG A 129 -38.97 4.09 24.02
C ARG A 129 -40.29 4.35 24.73
N LEU A 130 -40.91 5.51 24.46
CA LEU A 130 -42.27 5.78 24.95
C LEU A 130 -43.26 5.02 24.06
N ASP A 131 -44.04 4.12 24.64
CA ASP A 131 -45.15 3.48 23.95
C ASP A 131 -46.28 4.51 23.79
N ASN A 132 -46.51 4.93 22.55
CA ASN A 132 -47.50 5.96 22.20
C ASN A 132 -48.94 5.51 22.47
N PHE A 133 -49.19 4.22 22.68
CA PHE A 133 -50.52 3.67 22.95
C PHE A 133 -50.83 3.58 24.45
N THR A 134 -49.82 3.30 25.28
CA THR A 134 -50.00 3.12 26.74
C THR A 134 -49.37 4.23 27.60
N GLY A 135 -48.59 5.13 27.00
CA GLY A 135 -47.89 6.22 27.67
C GLY A 135 -46.74 5.78 28.59
N ARG A 136 -46.35 4.49 28.55
CA ARG A 136 -45.32 3.92 29.42
C ARG A 136 -43.98 3.83 28.69
N LYS A 137 -42.88 3.97 29.44
CA LYS A 137 -41.54 3.66 28.93
C LYS A 137 -41.43 2.14 28.82
N VAL A 138 -41.12 1.67 27.62
CA VAL A 138 -40.84 0.27 27.33
C VAL A 138 -39.35 0.16 27.00
N ASP A 139 -38.68 -0.83 27.60
CA ASP A 139 -37.29 -1.10 27.32
C ASP A 139 -37.19 -1.75 25.93
N GLU A 140 -36.46 -1.10 25.03
CA GLU A 140 -36.22 -1.55 23.66
C GLU A 140 -34.72 -1.76 23.46
N LEU A 141 -34.37 -2.89 22.85
CA LEU A 141 -32.98 -3.17 22.46
C LEU A 141 -32.64 -2.37 21.19
N SER A 142 -31.81 -1.34 21.35
CA SER A 142 -31.24 -0.56 20.26
C SER A 142 -29.85 -1.10 19.91
N LEU A 143 -29.81 -2.10 19.04
CA LEU A 143 -28.55 -2.63 18.50
C LEU A 143 -28.01 -1.67 17.41
N PRO A 144 -26.72 -1.28 17.45
CA PRO A 144 -26.13 -0.55 16.35
C PRO A 144 -26.15 -1.42 15.07
N PRO A 145 -26.36 -0.81 13.89
CA PRO A 145 -26.45 -1.54 12.63
C PRO A 145 -25.13 -2.25 12.25
N ARG A 146 -24.01 -1.89 12.90
CA ARG A 146 -22.71 -2.54 12.75
C ARG A 146 -21.97 -2.63 14.07
N HIS A 147 -21.20 -3.70 14.21
CA HIS A 147 -20.28 -3.92 15.32
C HIS A 147 -18.96 -3.20 15.01
N HIS A 148 -18.59 -2.19 15.80
CA HIS A 148 -17.28 -1.53 15.66
C HIS A 148 -16.21 -2.36 16.38
N ILE A 149 -15.75 -3.42 15.73
CA ILE A 149 -14.48 -4.04 16.07
C ILE A 149 -13.44 -3.39 15.17
N ILE A 150 -12.69 -2.43 15.71
CA ILE A 150 -11.34 -2.22 15.20
C ILE A 150 -10.47 -3.09 16.09
N ASP A 151 -10.20 -4.32 15.65
CA ASP A 151 -9.23 -5.19 16.31
C ASP A 151 -7.84 -4.67 15.94
N MET A 152 -7.45 -3.55 16.56
CA MET A 152 -6.12 -2.96 16.42
C MET A 152 -5.32 -3.21 17.69
N ASP A 153 -4.39 -4.15 17.62
CA ASP A 153 -3.45 -4.40 18.70
C ASP A 153 -2.27 -3.42 18.63
N ILE A 154 -2.48 -2.18 19.10
CA ILE A 154 -1.37 -1.30 19.48
C ILE A 154 -1.01 -1.59 20.93
N THR A 155 0.19 -2.14 21.14
CA THR A 155 0.76 -2.30 22.48
C THR A 155 1.07 -0.94 23.13
N GLU A 156 1.23 -0.89 24.46
CA GLU A 156 1.69 0.33 25.14
C GLU A 156 3.02 0.87 24.57
N LYS A 157 3.91 -0.04 24.14
CA LYS A 157 5.15 0.32 23.43
C LYS A 157 4.84 1.02 22.10
N GLY A 158 3.81 0.57 21.38
CA GLY A 158 3.33 1.21 20.17
C GLY A 158 2.81 2.63 20.42
N MET A 159 2.05 2.82 21.50
CA MET A 159 1.56 4.15 21.89
C MET A 159 2.71 5.09 22.29
N LYS A 160 3.76 4.58 22.97
CA LYS A 160 4.95 5.37 23.27
C LYS A 160 5.61 5.91 21.99
N VAL A 161 5.68 5.10 20.93
CA VAL A 161 6.22 5.55 19.63
C VAL A 161 5.35 6.65 19.03
N LEU A 162 4.02 6.56 19.11
CA LEU A 162 3.16 7.64 18.60
C LEU A 162 3.39 8.94 19.38
N LYS A 163 3.58 8.86 20.70
CA LYS A 163 3.92 10.03 21.52
C LYS A 163 5.28 10.62 21.15
N GLU A 164 6.29 9.78 20.95
CA GLU A 164 7.61 10.22 20.48
C GLU A 164 7.49 10.91 19.11
N ALA A 165 6.64 10.39 18.22
CA ALA A 165 6.35 11.04 16.94
C ALA A 165 5.66 12.40 17.11
N TYR A 166 4.70 12.52 18.04
CA TYR A 166 4.10 13.80 18.39
C TYR A 166 5.13 14.78 18.96
N GLU A 167 6.04 14.35 19.83
CA GLU A 167 7.10 15.23 20.37
C GLU A 167 8.04 15.75 19.28
N LEU A 168 8.29 14.95 18.24
CA LEU A 168 9.13 15.34 17.10
C LEU A 168 8.43 16.25 16.10
N GLN A 169 7.09 16.33 16.10
CA GLN A 169 6.27 17.17 15.21
C GLN A 169 6.70 17.04 13.73
N PRO A 170 6.54 15.86 13.09
CA PRO A 170 6.93 15.66 11.71
C PRO A 170 6.18 16.62 10.77
N SER A 171 6.92 17.21 9.84
CA SER A 171 6.41 18.18 8.86
C SER A 171 5.62 17.54 7.72
N SER A 172 5.80 16.23 7.50
CA SER A 172 5.18 15.48 6.40
C SER A 172 4.92 14.02 6.78
N TYR A 173 4.04 13.37 6.02
CA TYR A 173 3.78 11.95 6.17
C TYR A 173 5.04 11.10 5.89
N GLU A 174 5.88 11.51 4.92
CA GLU A 174 7.16 10.84 4.66
C GLU A 174 8.08 10.87 5.89
N GLU A 175 8.17 12.02 6.56
CA GLU A 175 8.96 12.17 7.78
C GLU A 175 8.40 11.30 8.91
N LEU A 176 7.07 11.31 9.11
CA LEU A 176 6.37 10.45 10.08
C LEU A 176 6.71 8.97 9.84
N VAL A 177 6.61 8.50 8.60
CA VAL A 177 6.96 7.13 8.22
C VAL A 177 8.43 6.86 8.46
N SER A 178 9.33 7.83 8.26
CA SER A 178 10.77 7.68 8.46
C SER A 178 11.16 7.44 9.93
N LEU A 179 10.33 7.86 10.90
CA LEU A 179 10.60 7.78 12.35
C LEU A 179 10.79 6.35 12.86
N ARG A 180 11.79 6.14 13.71
CA ARG A 180 12.09 4.81 14.25
C ARG A 180 10.89 4.27 15.03
N GLY A 181 10.51 3.02 14.76
CA GLY A 181 9.37 2.36 15.41
C GLY A 181 8.02 2.63 14.75
N MET A 182 7.91 3.56 13.82
CA MET A 182 6.77 3.65 12.90
C MET A 182 6.87 2.51 11.90
N GLY A 183 5.97 1.55 12.02
CA GLY A 183 5.93 0.32 11.22
C GLY A 183 4.49 -0.04 10.85
N PRO A 184 4.27 -1.16 10.15
CA PRO A 184 3.01 -1.49 9.49
C PRO A 184 1.80 -1.43 10.42
N GLN A 185 1.91 -1.96 11.64
CA GLN A 185 0.81 -1.95 12.62
C GLN A 185 0.36 -0.52 12.99
N LYS A 186 1.30 0.41 13.16
CA LYS A 186 1.00 1.80 13.56
C LYS A 186 0.40 2.57 12.39
N ILE A 187 0.96 2.38 11.19
CA ILE A 187 0.43 2.98 9.97
C ILE A 187 -0.97 2.45 9.67
N ARG A 188 -1.19 1.13 9.76
CA ARG A 188 -2.52 0.51 9.60
C ARG A 188 -3.51 1.12 10.56
N ALA A 189 -3.10 1.29 11.82
CA ALA A 189 -3.97 1.83 12.84
C ALA A 189 -4.36 3.29 12.57
N LEU A 190 -3.40 4.14 12.18
CA LEU A 190 -3.69 5.51 11.79
C LEU A 190 -4.60 5.57 10.56
N ALA A 191 -4.36 4.73 9.55
CA ALA A 191 -5.20 4.64 8.36
C ALA A 191 -6.64 4.24 8.69
N LEU A 192 -6.83 3.24 9.55
CA LEU A 192 -8.15 2.76 9.96
C LEU A 192 -8.89 3.78 10.82
N VAL A 193 -8.21 4.46 11.74
CA VAL A 193 -8.82 5.54 12.53
C VAL A 193 -9.20 6.71 11.62
N SER A 194 -8.34 7.06 10.66
CA SER A 194 -8.60 8.12 9.69
C SER A 194 -9.85 7.81 8.84
N ASP A 195 -9.98 6.59 8.34
CA ASP A 195 -11.18 6.15 7.61
C ASP A 195 -12.43 6.17 8.50
N LEU A 196 -12.34 5.63 9.71
CA LEU A 196 -13.50 5.53 10.60
C LEU A 196 -14.02 6.89 11.09
N VAL A 197 -13.11 7.76 11.53
CA VAL A 197 -13.47 9.02 12.19
C VAL A 197 -13.68 10.14 11.18
N TYR A 198 -12.83 10.20 10.14
CA TYR A 198 -12.81 11.31 9.17
C TYR A 198 -13.30 10.89 7.78
N GLY A 199 -13.60 9.61 7.55
CA GLY A 199 -14.10 9.11 6.26
C GLY A 199 -13.04 9.11 5.15
N THR A 200 -11.76 9.23 5.49
CA THR A 200 -10.66 9.22 4.52
C THR A 200 -10.26 7.78 4.21
N ARG A 201 -10.97 7.20 3.24
CA ARG A 201 -10.75 5.81 2.80
C ARG A 201 -9.37 5.63 2.15
N PRO A 202 -8.48 4.80 2.70
CA PRO A 202 -7.26 4.39 2.01
C PRO A 202 -7.59 3.40 0.88
N SER A 203 -6.64 3.21 -0.03
CA SER A 203 -6.69 2.14 -1.01
C SER A 203 -6.54 0.77 -0.33
N TRP A 204 -7.47 -0.13 -0.66
CA TRP A 204 -7.42 -1.56 -0.32
C TRP A 204 -7.05 -2.44 -1.53
N ARG A 205 -6.60 -1.80 -2.61
CA ARG A 205 -6.25 -2.47 -3.86
C ARG A 205 -4.78 -2.86 -3.86
N ASP A 206 -4.51 -4.10 -4.27
CA ASP A 206 -3.15 -4.58 -4.47
C ASP A 206 -2.43 -3.82 -5.61
N PRO A 207 -1.26 -3.19 -5.36
CA PRO A 207 -0.52 -2.42 -6.36
C PRO A 207 0.29 -3.28 -7.33
N VAL A 208 0.18 -4.60 -7.29
CA VAL A 208 0.82 -5.50 -8.27
C VAL A 208 0.44 -5.12 -9.70
N LYS A 209 1.46 -4.87 -10.54
CA LYS A 209 1.30 -4.51 -11.96
C LYS A 209 1.69 -5.64 -12.90
N TYR A 210 2.60 -6.51 -12.47
CA TYR A 210 3.17 -7.57 -13.32
C TYR A 210 2.99 -8.93 -12.66
N SER A 211 2.15 -9.78 -13.25
CA SER A 211 2.28 -11.22 -13.12
C SER A 211 3.22 -11.67 -14.23
N PHE A 212 4.14 -12.61 -13.97
CA PHE A 212 5.03 -13.07 -15.01
C PHE A 212 4.21 -13.81 -16.08
N ALA A 213 3.85 -13.11 -17.16
CA ALA A 213 3.00 -13.66 -18.21
C ALA A 213 3.62 -14.86 -18.95
N HIS A 214 4.96 -15.02 -18.88
CA HIS A 214 5.70 -15.94 -19.74
C HIS A 214 6.88 -16.67 -19.04
N GLY A 215 6.79 -16.93 -17.73
CA GLY A 215 7.79 -17.76 -17.05
C GLY A 215 7.78 -17.62 -15.53
N GLY A 216 8.07 -18.69 -14.81
CA GLY A 216 8.06 -18.72 -13.34
C GLY A 216 9.35 -18.15 -12.72
N LYS A 217 9.23 -17.72 -11.47
CA LYS A 217 10.36 -17.34 -10.60
C LYS A 217 11.21 -18.53 -10.13
N ASP A 218 10.67 -19.74 -10.25
CA ASP A 218 11.13 -20.95 -9.56
C ASP A 218 12.35 -21.65 -10.18
N GLY A 219 13.10 -20.96 -11.05
CA GLY A 219 14.43 -21.42 -11.47
C GLY A 219 14.47 -22.64 -12.39
N PHE A 220 13.33 -23.16 -12.85
CA PHE A 220 13.27 -24.09 -13.97
C PHE A 220 13.05 -23.29 -15.26
N PRO A 221 13.96 -23.36 -16.26
CA PRO A 221 13.70 -22.81 -17.57
C PRO A 221 12.45 -23.49 -18.14
N PHE A 222 11.33 -22.78 -18.11
CA PHE A 222 10.14 -23.21 -18.83
C PHE A 222 10.44 -23.04 -20.32
N PRO A 223 10.10 -24.03 -21.17
CA PRO A 223 10.14 -23.84 -22.61
C PRO A 223 9.36 -22.57 -22.95
N VAL A 224 9.91 -21.73 -23.82
CA VAL A 224 9.24 -20.51 -24.28
C VAL A 224 7.87 -20.92 -24.83
N ASP A 225 6.80 -20.49 -24.16
CA ASP A 225 5.42 -20.76 -24.56
C ASP A 225 5.05 -19.88 -25.76
N ARG A 226 5.56 -20.28 -26.93
CA ARG A 226 5.41 -19.56 -28.21
C ARG A 226 3.94 -19.30 -28.53
N ASP A 227 3.05 -20.24 -28.26
CA ASP A 227 1.63 -20.12 -28.54
C ASP A 227 0.98 -18.97 -27.74
N THR A 228 1.33 -18.82 -26.46
CA THR A 228 0.86 -17.71 -25.64
C THR A 228 1.51 -16.39 -26.06
N TYR A 229 2.79 -16.38 -26.45
CA TYR A 229 3.44 -15.21 -27.03
C TYR A 229 2.75 -14.74 -28.32
N ASP A 230 2.50 -15.64 -29.27
CA ASP A 230 1.87 -15.32 -30.55
C ASP A 230 0.45 -14.77 -30.36
N LYS A 231 -0.31 -15.32 -29.41
CA LYS A 231 -1.64 -14.80 -29.05
C LYS A 231 -1.59 -13.41 -28.44
N SER A 232 -0.65 -13.16 -27.53
CA SER A 232 -0.46 -11.84 -26.92
C SER A 232 -0.06 -10.80 -27.99
N ILE A 233 0.86 -11.17 -28.89
CA ILE A 233 1.28 -10.32 -30.01
C ILE A 233 0.10 -10.01 -30.94
N SER A 234 -0.68 -11.03 -31.32
CA SER A 234 -1.88 -10.84 -32.16
C SER A 234 -2.87 -9.90 -31.49
N THR A 235 -3.15 -10.10 -30.20
CA THR A 235 -4.09 -9.27 -29.44
C THR A 235 -3.63 -7.81 -29.39
N LEU A 236 -2.34 -7.56 -29.15
CA LEU A 236 -1.77 -6.21 -29.15
C LEU A 236 -1.81 -5.58 -30.54
N LYS A 237 -1.51 -6.35 -31.59
CA LYS A 237 -1.61 -5.90 -32.99
C LYS A 237 -3.04 -5.49 -33.33
N ASP A 238 -4.02 -6.33 -33.03
CA ASP A 238 -5.44 -6.07 -33.30
C ASP A 238 -5.96 -4.85 -32.52
N ALA A 239 -5.49 -4.66 -31.27
CA ALA A 239 -5.81 -3.49 -30.47
C ALA A 239 -5.25 -2.19 -31.08
N VAL A 240 -4.02 -2.22 -31.60
CA VAL A 240 -3.41 -1.07 -32.29
C VAL A 240 -4.12 -0.75 -33.62
N GLU A 241 -4.49 -1.78 -34.39
CA GLU A 241 -5.25 -1.63 -35.63
C GLU A 241 -6.65 -1.05 -35.36
N SER A 242 -7.30 -1.47 -34.26
CA SER A 242 -8.65 -1.04 -33.88
C SER A 242 -8.70 0.32 -33.18
N ALA A 243 -7.58 0.81 -32.63
CA ALA A 243 -7.52 2.09 -31.92
C ALA A 243 -7.87 3.27 -32.86
N ARG A 244 -8.55 4.31 -32.35
CA ARG A 244 -8.80 5.55 -33.11
C ARG A 244 -7.59 6.49 -33.08
N LEU A 245 -6.46 6.02 -33.62
CA LEU A 245 -5.23 6.78 -33.79
C LEU A 245 -5.07 7.23 -35.24
N GLY A 246 -4.31 8.31 -35.47
CA GLY A 246 -3.94 8.73 -36.82
C GLY A 246 -3.05 7.70 -37.50
N GLU A 247 -3.12 7.60 -38.84
CA GLU A 247 -2.44 6.56 -39.64
C GLU A 247 -0.94 6.46 -39.35
N LYS A 248 -0.26 7.61 -39.16
CA LYS A 248 1.16 7.67 -38.82
C LYS A 248 1.48 7.08 -37.45
N ASP A 249 0.62 7.31 -36.45
CA ASP A 249 0.84 6.84 -35.09
C ASP A 249 0.58 5.33 -34.99
N LYS A 250 -0.42 4.81 -35.73
CA LYS A 250 -0.62 3.38 -35.90
C LYS A 250 0.57 2.69 -36.55
N GLN A 251 1.06 3.23 -37.67
CA GLN A 251 2.21 2.65 -38.36
C GLN A 251 3.46 2.66 -37.48
N ASN A 252 3.71 3.73 -36.73
CA ASN A 252 4.84 3.79 -35.79
C ASN A 252 4.68 2.79 -34.64
N ALA A 253 3.47 2.61 -34.10
CA ALA A 253 3.20 1.64 -33.05
C ALA A 253 3.41 0.19 -33.53
N ILE A 254 2.88 -0.16 -34.71
CA ILE A 254 3.07 -1.48 -35.33
C ILE A 254 4.55 -1.71 -35.66
N ARG A 255 5.26 -0.70 -36.17
CA ARG A 255 6.69 -0.82 -36.50
C ARG A 255 7.54 -1.08 -35.27
N ARG A 256 7.25 -0.41 -34.14
CA ARG A 256 7.91 -0.71 -32.85
C ARG A 256 7.59 -2.13 -32.38
N LEU A 257 6.35 -2.60 -32.55
CA LEU A 257 5.97 -3.97 -32.21
C LEU A 257 6.73 -5.00 -33.06
N SER A 258 6.89 -4.74 -34.36
CA SER A 258 7.58 -5.64 -35.30
C SER A 258 9.08 -5.79 -35.01
N GLN A 259 9.71 -4.80 -34.38
CA GLN A 259 11.12 -4.87 -34.00
C GLN A 259 11.39 -5.93 -32.91
N PHE A 260 10.38 -6.29 -32.12
CA PHE A 260 10.50 -7.34 -31.10
C PHE A 260 10.29 -8.76 -31.66
N ILE A 261 9.89 -8.88 -32.93
CA ILE A 261 9.67 -10.17 -33.61
C ILE A 261 10.92 -10.62 -34.38
N SER A 262 11.73 -9.66 -34.84
CA SER A 262 12.91 -9.93 -35.67
C SER A 262 14.17 -10.11 -34.83
N ASP A 263 14.32 -11.30 -34.26
CA ASP A 263 15.61 -11.94 -33.95
C ASP A 263 15.54 -13.41 -34.40
N GLU A 264 15.62 -13.60 -35.72
CA GLU A 264 16.26 -14.75 -36.38
C GLU A 264 17.40 -14.24 -37.26
#